data_AF-A0A291GVU4-F1
#
_entry.id   AF-A0A291GVU4-F1
#
_cell.length_a   1.000
_cell.length_b   1.000
_cell.length_c   1.000
_cell.angle_alpha   90.00
_cell.angle_beta   90.00
_cell.angle_gamma   90.00
#
_symmetry.space_group_name_H-M   'P 1'
#
loop_
_entity.id
_entity.type
_entity.pdbx_description
1 polymer ?
#
loop_
_entity_poly.entity_id
_entity_poly.type
_entity_poly.pdbx_seq_one_letter_code
_entity_poly.pdbx_strand_id
1 'polypeptide(L)'
;MAETKAMRVWDAVETLSDRGRPVVRPERSMRSISFPVAIITLSTLAIAAVPLALLDPDRVDGLPLLLSLFVFPMIAASVIIELVVLCKLQRQEPLWTLLWWPLAVLPIGLLTMSIGPVLAHPDYFDVTSAASAAGVMLTFAFLVLLGLGVSFVTWALIVFPLRILGLAAVDAMRGERIARFRIFAPLLFLAIPTVSLTIVASLGELETSRAVVLQVVLALLSIPGEYEIVWGPGLWIVRGIALALIGVAIWARVATSARSTRNGGRPHRRR
;
A
#
# COMPACT_ATOMS: atom_id res chain seq x y z
N MET A 1 9.79 -23.24 17.53
CA MET A 1 11.12 -22.64 17.75
C MET A 1 11.43 -21.39 16.91
N ALA A 2 10.69 -21.11 15.81
CA ALA A 2 10.87 -19.87 15.03
C ALA A 2 10.15 -18.63 15.60
N GLU A 3 9.05 -18.81 16.35
CA GLU A 3 8.28 -17.71 16.96
C GLU A 3 9.08 -16.88 17.97
N THR A 4 10.00 -17.52 18.70
CA THR A 4 10.78 -16.85 19.76
C THR A 4 11.81 -15.86 19.21
N LYS A 5 12.22 -16.01 17.94
CA LYS A 5 13.13 -15.08 17.27
C LYS A 5 12.41 -13.88 16.68
N ALA A 6 11.21 -14.06 16.11
CA ALA A 6 10.42 -12.96 15.57
C ALA A 6 9.96 -11.99 16.68
N MET A 7 9.61 -12.53 17.85
CA MET A 7 9.24 -11.73 19.03
C MET A 7 10.41 -10.86 19.51
N ARG A 8 11.64 -11.40 19.52
CA ARG A 8 12.86 -10.63 19.86
C ARG A 8 13.19 -9.51 18.89
N VAL A 9 12.88 -9.66 17.60
CA VAL A 9 13.15 -8.61 16.60
C VAL A 9 12.17 -7.46 16.79
N TRP A 10 10.90 -7.75 17.05
CA TRP A 10 9.90 -6.71 17.36
C TRP A 10 10.17 -6.02 18.69
N ASP A 11 10.55 -6.76 19.73
CA ASP A 11 10.96 -6.18 21.02
C ASP A 11 12.23 -5.30 20.86
N ALA A 12 13.16 -5.69 19.97
CA ALA A 12 14.35 -4.89 19.65
C ALA A 12 14.01 -3.61 18.87
N VAL A 13 13.02 -3.65 17.97
CA VAL A 13 12.54 -2.48 17.23
C VAL A 13 11.76 -1.54 18.16
N GLU A 14 10.98 -2.06 19.11
CA GLU A 14 10.26 -1.25 20.12
C GLU A 14 11.21 -0.62 21.15
N THR A 15 12.23 -1.34 21.60
CA THR A 15 13.24 -0.81 22.53
C THR A 15 14.18 0.24 21.91
N LEU A 16 14.33 0.23 20.57
CA LEU A 16 15.04 1.29 19.83
C LEU A 16 14.16 2.50 19.51
N SER A 17 12.83 2.37 19.60
CA SER A 17 11.88 3.40 19.18
C SER A 17 11.54 4.40 20.29
N ASP A 18 11.64 4.04 21.57
CA ASP A 18 11.35 5.01 22.63
C ASP A 18 12.04 4.72 23.97
N ARG A 19 12.43 5.82 24.62
CA ARG A 19 13.24 5.91 25.84
C ARG A 19 12.67 5.12 27.03
N GLY A 20 12.90 3.81 27.14
CA GLY A 20 12.90 3.07 28.41
C GLY A 20 11.70 3.28 29.37
N ARG A 21 10.58 3.84 28.89
CA ARG A 21 9.40 4.12 29.68
C ARG A 21 8.40 3.02 29.35
N PRO A 22 7.94 2.26 30.35
CA PRO A 22 6.90 1.27 30.11
C PRO A 22 5.67 2.00 29.58
N VAL A 23 5.18 1.56 28.42
CA VAL A 23 3.92 2.04 27.85
C VAL A 23 2.82 1.73 28.87
N VAL A 24 2.36 2.74 29.60
CA VAL A 24 1.20 2.64 30.49
C VAL A 24 -0.01 2.41 29.58
N ARG A 25 -0.41 1.15 29.43
CA ARG A 25 -1.57 0.77 28.63
C ARG A 25 -2.83 1.24 29.37
N PRO A 26 -3.67 2.09 28.78
CA PRO A 26 -4.92 2.47 29.41
C PRO A 26 -5.80 1.22 29.59
N GLU A 27 -6.24 0.99 30.83
CA GLU A 27 -7.07 -0.13 31.28
C GLU A 27 -8.54 0.02 30.84
N ARG A 28 -8.79 0.69 29.72
CA ARG A 28 -10.13 0.79 29.14
C ARG A 28 -10.37 -0.42 28.26
N SER A 29 -11.31 -1.26 28.69
CA SER A 29 -12.03 -2.21 27.84
C SER A 29 -12.49 -1.48 26.57
N MET A 30 -11.73 -1.62 25.49
CA MET A 30 -12.18 -1.16 24.18
C MET A 30 -13.32 -2.08 23.73
N ARG A 31 -14.34 -1.47 23.13
CA ARG A 31 -15.35 -2.17 22.33
C ARG A 31 -14.62 -3.04 21.29
N SER A 32 -15.16 -4.24 21.08
CA SER A 32 -14.67 -5.24 20.13
C SER A 32 -14.10 -4.66 18.83
N ILE A 33 -12.93 -5.15 18.39
CA ILE A 33 -12.25 -4.74 17.13
C ILE A 33 -13.03 -5.24 15.92
N SER A 34 -13.85 -6.27 16.08
CA SER A 34 -14.78 -6.71 15.05
C SER A 34 -15.69 -5.58 14.55
N PHE A 35 -16.04 -4.61 15.40
CA PHE A 35 -16.90 -3.49 15.03
C PHE A 35 -16.26 -2.53 14.00
N PRO A 36 -15.06 -1.96 14.23
CA PRO A 36 -14.40 -1.13 13.22
C PRO A 36 -14.06 -1.91 11.94
N VAL A 37 -13.69 -3.19 12.04
CA VAL A 37 -13.48 -4.05 10.85
C VAL A 37 -14.77 -4.18 10.06
N ALA A 38 -15.90 -4.45 10.72
CA ALA A 38 -17.22 -4.51 10.10
C ALA A 38 -17.59 -3.19 9.41
N ILE A 39 -17.35 -2.05 10.05
CA ILE A 39 -17.60 -0.73 9.47
C ILE A 39 -16.79 -0.54 8.18
N ILE A 40 -15.49 -0.85 8.20
CA ILE A 40 -14.63 -0.72 7.02
C ILE A 40 -15.17 -1.60 5.89
N THR A 41 -15.47 -2.87 6.17
CA THR A 41 -16.01 -3.81 5.18
C THR A 41 -17.34 -3.34 4.60
N LEU A 42 -18.31 -2.97 5.45
CA LEU A 42 -19.63 -2.52 5.01
C LEU A 42 -19.57 -1.19 4.24
N SER A 43 -18.74 -0.25 4.69
CA SER A 43 -18.53 1.01 3.98
C SER A 43 -17.89 0.77 2.61
N THR A 44 -16.95 -0.17 2.53
CA THR A 44 -16.32 -0.56 1.27
C THR A 44 -17.34 -1.15 0.31
N LEU A 45 -18.23 -2.04 0.79
CA LEU A 45 -19.33 -2.58 -0.03
C LEU A 45 -20.26 -1.46 -0.53
N ALA A 46 -20.63 -0.53 0.35
CA ALA A 46 -21.49 0.60 -0.03
C ALA A 46 -20.83 1.50 -1.09
N ILE A 47 -19.54 1.80 -0.95
CA ILE A 47 -18.77 2.59 -1.92
C ILE A 47 -18.59 1.82 -3.23
N ALA A 48 -18.30 0.53 -3.18
CA ALA A 48 -18.11 -0.33 -4.35
C ALA A 48 -19.41 -0.58 -5.14
N ALA A 49 -20.57 -0.46 -4.49
CA ALA A 49 -21.85 -0.52 -5.18
C ALA A 49 -22.07 0.66 -6.13
N VAL A 50 -21.51 1.85 -5.83
CA VAL A 50 -21.73 3.06 -6.64
C VAL A 50 -21.16 2.92 -8.06
N PRO A 51 -19.88 2.54 -8.30
CA PRO A 51 -19.38 2.34 -9.65
C PRO A 51 -20.08 1.19 -10.38
N LEU A 52 -20.48 0.13 -9.66
CA LEU A 52 -21.22 -0.98 -10.25
C LEU A 52 -22.62 -0.57 -10.70
N ALA A 53 -23.29 0.31 -9.96
CA ALA A 53 -24.60 0.84 -10.30
C ALA A 53 -24.54 1.91 -11.39
N LEU A 54 -23.43 2.64 -11.48
CA LEU A 54 -23.17 3.67 -12.49
C LEU A 54 -22.38 3.14 -13.69
N LEU A 55 -22.35 1.82 -13.87
CA LEU A 55 -21.68 1.20 -15.02
C LEU A 55 -22.39 1.67 -16.30
N ASP A 56 -21.65 2.39 -17.14
CA ASP A 56 -22.11 2.84 -18.46
C ASP A 56 -21.45 1.93 -19.51
N PRO A 57 -22.17 0.94 -20.06
CA PRO A 57 -21.60 -0.05 -21.00
C PRO A 57 -21.18 0.60 -22.32
N ASP A 58 -21.82 1.70 -22.71
CA ASP A 58 -21.60 2.36 -23.99
C ASP A 58 -20.23 3.05 -24.06
N ARG A 59 -19.61 3.31 -22.90
CA ARG A 59 -18.26 3.89 -22.81
C ARG A 59 -17.15 2.85 -22.88
N VAL A 60 -17.48 1.55 -22.84
CA VAL A 60 -16.54 0.44 -22.84
C VAL A 60 -15.40 0.62 -21.82
N ASP A 61 -15.71 1.23 -20.67
CA ASP A 61 -14.72 1.54 -19.65
C ASP A 61 -14.74 0.46 -18.57
N GLY A 62 -13.69 -0.37 -18.51
CA GLY A 62 -13.53 -1.40 -17.48
C GLY A 62 -13.21 -0.83 -16.09
N LEU A 63 -12.99 0.49 -15.98
CA LEU A 63 -12.58 1.17 -14.76
C LEU A 63 -13.55 0.99 -13.58
N PRO A 64 -14.89 1.15 -13.70
CA PRO A 64 -15.79 0.99 -12.57
C PRO A 64 -15.70 -0.42 -11.97
N LEU A 65 -15.52 -1.42 -12.82
CA LEU A 65 -15.39 -2.82 -12.42
C LEU A 65 -14.06 -3.08 -11.71
N LEU A 66 -12.95 -2.56 -12.24
CA LEU A 66 -11.64 -2.62 -11.60
C LEU A 66 -11.64 -1.92 -10.23
N LEU A 67 -12.28 -0.75 -10.13
CA LEU A 67 -12.39 -0.02 -8.86
C LEU A 67 -13.15 -0.85 -7.82
N SER A 68 -14.34 -1.34 -8.17
CA SER A 68 -15.22 -2.04 -7.25
C SER A 68 -14.72 -3.42 -6.85
N LEU A 69 -14.19 -4.19 -7.80
CA LEU A 69 -13.81 -5.59 -7.58
C LEU A 69 -12.34 -5.77 -7.21
N PHE A 70 -11.46 -4.80 -7.46
CA PHE A 70 -10.03 -4.94 -7.16
C PHE A 70 -9.52 -3.84 -6.22
N VAL A 71 -9.66 -2.57 -6.59
CA VAL A 71 -9.00 -1.46 -5.87
C VAL A 71 -9.61 -1.25 -4.48
N PHE A 72 -10.92 -1.19 -4.36
CA PHE A 72 -11.59 -0.98 -3.07
C PHE A 72 -11.37 -2.13 -2.08
N PRO A 73 -11.53 -3.42 -2.45
CA PRO A 73 -11.21 -4.50 -1.53
C PRO A 73 -9.73 -4.53 -1.15
N MET A 74 -8.82 -4.17 -2.07
CA MET A 74 -7.40 -4.03 -1.78
C MET A 74 -7.14 -2.99 -0.68
N ILE A 75 -7.70 -1.78 -0.83
CA ILE A 75 -7.53 -0.69 0.15
C ILE A 75 -8.14 -1.09 1.51
N ALA A 76 -9.35 -1.63 1.50
CA ALA A 76 -10.06 -2.02 2.70
C ALA A 76 -9.27 -3.05 3.52
N ALA A 77 -8.79 -4.11 2.86
CA ALA A 77 -7.99 -5.14 3.52
C ALA A 77 -6.63 -4.60 3.98
N SER A 78 -5.98 -3.68 3.25
CA SER A 78 -4.77 -3.01 3.74
C SER A 78 -5.00 -2.22 5.03
N VAL A 79 -6.12 -1.50 5.14
CA VAL A 79 -6.49 -0.77 6.36
C VAL A 79 -6.83 -1.72 7.50
N ILE A 80 -7.54 -2.81 7.22
CA ILE A 80 -7.85 -3.85 8.21
C ILE A 80 -6.57 -4.52 8.73
N ILE A 81 -5.59 -4.79 7.88
CA ILE A 81 -4.28 -5.32 8.29
C ILE A 81 -3.62 -4.36 9.29
N GLU A 82 -3.61 -3.05 9.02
CA GLU A 82 -3.05 -2.05 9.94
C GLU A 82 -3.76 -2.06 11.29
N LEU A 83 -5.10 -2.10 11.28
CA LEU A 83 -5.90 -2.17 12.50
C LEU A 83 -5.58 -3.44 13.31
N VAL A 84 -5.48 -4.59 12.64
CA VAL A 84 -5.11 -5.86 13.28
C VAL A 84 -3.70 -5.80 13.85
N VAL A 85 -2.73 -5.18 13.16
CA VAL A 85 -1.36 -5.00 13.66
C VAL A 85 -1.35 -4.14 14.92
N LEU A 86 -2.06 -3.00 14.91
CA LEU A 86 -2.19 -2.11 16.06
C LEU A 86 -2.81 -2.82 17.28
N CYS A 87 -3.80 -3.67 17.03
CA CYS A 87 -4.55 -4.34 18.09
C CYS A 87 -3.95 -5.69 18.55
N LYS A 88 -3.22 -6.42 17.70
CA LYS A 88 -2.56 -7.68 18.10
C LYS A 88 -1.48 -7.46 19.16
N LEU A 89 -0.83 -6.30 19.14
CA LEU A 89 0.04 -5.82 20.24
C LEU A 89 -0.69 -5.76 21.60
N GLN A 90 -2.02 -5.71 21.58
CA GLN A 90 -2.89 -5.55 22.73
C GLN A 90 -3.68 -6.83 23.13
N ARG A 91 -3.53 -7.96 22.43
CA ARG A 91 -4.13 -9.30 22.74
C ARG A 91 -5.65 -9.29 22.98
N GLN A 92 -6.45 -8.66 22.12
CA GLN A 92 -7.86 -8.40 22.43
C GLN A 92 -8.88 -9.43 21.89
N GLU A 93 -8.67 -10.13 20.76
CA GLU A 93 -9.72 -10.97 20.13
C GLU A 93 -9.22 -12.19 19.31
N PRO A 94 -10.06 -13.23 19.12
CA PRO A 94 -9.77 -14.34 18.21
C PRO A 94 -9.71 -13.88 16.75
N LEU A 95 -8.69 -14.34 16.03
CA LEU A 95 -8.40 -13.90 14.65
C LEU A 95 -9.52 -14.22 13.67
N TRP A 96 -10.24 -15.32 13.88
CA TRP A 96 -11.27 -15.76 12.95
C TRP A 96 -12.45 -14.80 12.86
N THR A 97 -12.89 -14.26 14.00
CA THR A 97 -13.97 -13.28 14.08
C THR A 97 -13.63 -11.98 13.34
N LEU A 98 -12.34 -11.64 13.28
CA LEU A 98 -11.84 -10.48 12.55
C LEU A 98 -11.67 -10.76 11.06
N LEU A 99 -11.08 -11.90 10.70
CA LEU A 99 -10.77 -12.26 9.32
C LEU A 99 -12.00 -12.66 8.50
N TRP A 100 -13.10 -13.08 9.14
CA TRP A 100 -14.37 -13.37 8.47
C TRP A 100 -14.88 -12.20 7.62
N TRP A 101 -14.70 -10.97 8.10
CA TRP A 101 -15.16 -9.77 7.40
C TRP A 101 -14.45 -9.54 6.05
N PRO A 102 -13.11 -9.40 5.98
CA PRO A 102 -12.42 -9.21 4.72
C PRO A 102 -12.37 -10.47 3.85
N LEU A 103 -12.41 -11.69 4.42
CA LEU A 103 -12.23 -12.93 3.64
C LEU A 103 -13.53 -13.57 3.16
N ALA A 104 -14.65 -13.37 3.87
CA ALA A 104 -15.94 -13.95 3.49
C ALA A 104 -16.97 -12.88 3.16
N VAL A 105 -17.22 -11.93 4.06
CA VAL A 105 -18.29 -10.93 3.87
C VAL A 105 -17.99 -10.03 2.68
N LEU A 106 -16.76 -9.51 2.57
CA LEU A 106 -16.39 -8.59 1.50
C LEU A 106 -16.46 -9.26 0.11
N PRO A 107 -15.85 -10.45 -0.13
CA PRO A 107 -15.92 -11.08 -1.45
C PRO A 107 -17.32 -11.52 -1.83
N ILE A 108 -18.05 -12.15 -0.91
CA ILE A 108 -19.42 -12.60 -1.17
C ILE A 108 -20.33 -11.39 -1.44
N GLY A 109 -20.17 -10.31 -0.68
CA GLY A 109 -20.92 -9.06 -0.87
C GLY A 109 -20.68 -8.45 -2.24
N LEU A 110 -19.41 -8.29 -2.65
CA LEU A 110 -19.06 -7.75 -3.96
C LEU A 110 -19.58 -8.62 -5.11
N LEU A 111 -19.43 -9.95 -5.01
CA LEU A 111 -19.95 -10.89 -6.00
C LEU A 111 -21.48 -10.83 -6.09
N THR A 112 -22.16 -10.71 -4.95
CA THR A 112 -23.63 -10.58 -4.95
C THR A 112 -24.05 -9.26 -5.60
N MET A 113 -23.36 -8.17 -5.30
CA MET A 113 -23.62 -6.85 -5.90
C MET A 113 -23.35 -6.81 -7.41
N SER A 114 -22.41 -7.62 -7.92
CA SER A 114 -22.12 -7.69 -9.35
C SER A 114 -23.16 -8.47 -10.17
N ILE A 115 -24.06 -9.24 -9.54
CA ILE A 115 -25.10 -9.99 -10.25
C ILE A 115 -26.05 -9.03 -11.00
N GLY A 116 -26.47 -7.94 -10.37
CA GLY A 116 -27.39 -6.96 -10.97
C GLY A 116 -26.85 -6.37 -12.27
N PRO A 117 -25.64 -5.78 -12.28
CA PRO A 117 -25.00 -5.27 -13.50
C PRO A 117 -24.84 -6.31 -14.60
N VAL A 118 -24.47 -7.56 -14.25
CA VAL A 118 -24.32 -8.65 -15.23
C VAL A 118 -25.65 -9.00 -15.89
N LEU A 119 -26.75 -9.02 -15.13
CA LEU A 119 -28.08 -9.27 -15.67
C LEU A 119 -28.64 -8.08 -16.45
N ALA A 120 -28.26 -6.85 -16.09
CA ALA A 120 -28.70 -5.64 -16.77
C ALA A 120 -28.02 -5.45 -18.14
N HIS A 121 -26.76 -5.87 -18.26
CA HIS A 121 -25.93 -5.67 -19.46
C HIS A 121 -25.21 -6.95 -19.90
N PRO A 122 -25.95 -8.02 -20.27
CA PRO A 122 -25.34 -9.32 -20.59
C PRO A 122 -24.38 -9.25 -21.80
N ASP A 123 -24.69 -8.41 -22.79
CA ASP A 123 -23.85 -8.24 -23.99
C ASP A 123 -22.49 -7.61 -23.69
N TYR A 124 -22.43 -6.70 -22.70
CA TYR A 124 -21.18 -6.08 -22.25
C TYR A 124 -20.22 -7.10 -21.60
N PHE A 125 -20.77 -8.15 -21.01
CA PHE A 125 -20.03 -9.20 -20.31
C PHE A 125 -19.91 -10.50 -21.11
N ASP A 126 -20.30 -10.50 -22.40
CA ASP A 126 -20.32 -11.70 -23.26
C ASP A 126 -21.13 -12.88 -22.66
N VAL A 127 -22.22 -12.58 -21.94
CA VAL A 127 -23.05 -13.58 -21.27
C VAL A 127 -24.10 -14.14 -22.23
N THR A 128 -23.69 -15.15 -23.00
CA THR A 128 -24.57 -15.91 -23.92
C THR A 128 -25.20 -17.17 -23.31
N SER A 129 -24.73 -17.65 -22.16
CA SER A 129 -25.22 -18.87 -21.51
C SER A 129 -24.96 -18.87 -20.00
N ALA A 130 -25.56 -19.81 -19.26
CA ALA A 130 -25.26 -20.00 -17.84
C ALA A 130 -23.77 -20.34 -17.59
N ALA A 131 -23.12 -21.02 -18.54
CA ALA A 131 -21.70 -21.35 -18.45
C ALA A 131 -20.80 -20.11 -18.60
N SER A 132 -21.12 -19.20 -19.52
CA SER A 132 -20.37 -17.95 -19.67
C SER A 132 -20.62 -16.99 -18.50
N ALA A 133 -21.85 -16.93 -17.97
CA ALA A 133 -22.16 -16.21 -16.74
C ALA A 133 -21.30 -16.68 -15.55
N ALA A 134 -21.14 -18.00 -15.38
CA ALA A 134 -20.27 -18.57 -14.36
C ALA A 134 -18.80 -18.21 -14.58
N GLY A 135 -18.35 -18.16 -15.85
CA GLY A 135 -17.01 -17.70 -16.22
C GLY A 135 -16.75 -16.25 -15.83
N VAL A 136 -17.69 -15.35 -16.11
CA VAL A 136 -17.62 -13.93 -15.72
C VAL A 136 -17.55 -13.78 -14.19
N MET A 137 -18.43 -14.48 -13.47
CA MET A 137 -18.43 -14.48 -12.00
C MET A 137 -17.13 -15.04 -11.41
N LEU A 138 -16.50 -16.02 -12.06
CA LEU A 138 -15.21 -16.54 -11.64
C LEU A 138 -14.09 -15.53 -11.87
N THR A 139 -14.11 -14.78 -12.97
CA THR A 139 -13.21 -13.65 -13.21
C THR A 139 -13.37 -12.57 -12.13
N PHE A 140 -14.60 -12.23 -11.75
CA PHE A 140 -14.86 -11.27 -10.68
C PHE A 140 -14.34 -11.77 -9.33
N ALA A 141 -14.55 -13.05 -9.02
CA ALA A 141 -14.03 -13.65 -7.80
C ALA A 141 -12.50 -13.62 -7.80
N PHE A 142 -11.86 -13.91 -8.93
CA PHE A 142 -10.41 -13.80 -9.09
C PHE A 142 -9.92 -12.37 -8.86
N LEU A 143 -10.57 -11.34 -9.43
CA LEU A 143 -10.21 -9.94 -9.21
C LEU A 143 -10.29 -9.54 -7.74
N VAL A 144 -11.35 -9.95 -7.04
CA VAL A 144 -11.48 -9.67 -5.60
C VAL A 144 -10.39 -10.35 -4.80
N LEU A 145 -10.14 -11.64 -5.06
CA LEU A 145 -9.07 -12.39 -4.38
C LEU A 145 -7.69 -11.82 -4.69
N LEU A 146 -7.46 -11.36 -5.92
CA LEU A 146 -6.23 -10.70 -6.31
C LEU A 146 -6.06 -9.38 -5.54
N GLY A 147 -7.11 -8.56 -5.43
CA GLY A 147 -7.10 -7.33 -4.64
C GLY A 147 -6.78 -7.60 -3.18
N LEU A 148 -7.44 -8.60 -2.58
CA LEU A 148 -7.14 -9.08 -1.22
C LEU A 148 -5.69 -9.57 -1.08
N GLY A 149 -5.16 -10.31 -2.05
CA GLY A 149 -3.78 -10.80 -2.04
C GLY A 149 -2.76 -9.67 -2.11
N VAL A 150 -2.99 -8.68 -2.98
CA VAL A 150 -2.12 -7.50 -3.13
C VAL A 150 -2.21 -6.56 -1.92
N SER A 151 -3.26 -6.68 -1.10
CA SER A 151 -3.48 -5.82 0.08
C SER A 151 -2.32 -5.82 1.07
N PHE A 152 -1.59 -6.93 1.21
CA PHE A 152 -0.40 -6.98 2.07
C PHE A 152 0.74 -6.12 1.53
N VAL A 153 0.96 -6.15 0.20
CA VAL A 153 1.95 -5.32 -0.47
C VAL A 153 1.57 -3.84 -0.37
N THR A 154 0.31 -3.52 -0.65
CA THR A 154 -0.24 -2.17 -0.51
C THR A 154 -0.14 -1.65 0.92
N TRP A 155 -0.40 -2.50 1.91
CA TRP A 155 -0.21 -2.15 3.31
C TRP A 155 1.24 -1.77 3.61
N ALA A 156 2.20 -2.62 3.21
CA ALA A 156 3.61 -2.41 3.49
C ALA A 156 4.22 -1.20 2.75
N LEU A 157 3.75 -0.91 1.54
CA LEU A 157 4.27 0.19 0.70
C LEU A 157 3.57 1.53 0.91
N ILE A 158 2.32 1.52 1.40
CA ILE A 158 1.50 2.74 1.51
C ILE A 158 1.06 2.97 2.95
N VAL A 159 0.24 2.09 3.50
CA VAL A 159 -0.43 2.31 4.80
C VAL A 159 0.58 2.40 5.93
N PHE A 160 1.51 1.44 6.02
CA PHE A 160 2.53 1.40 7.06
C PHE A 160 3.49 2.61 7.01
N PRO A 161 4.05 2.99 5.83
CA PRO A 161 4.83 4.21 5.68
C PRO A 161 4.09 5.48 6.08
N LEU A 162 2.81 5.63 5.68
CA LEU A 162 1.99 6.77 6.05
C LEU A 162 1.78 6.84 7.57
N ARG A 163 1.58 5.71 8.24
CA ARG A 163 1.52 5.67 9.71
C ARG A 163 2.83 6.17 10.33
N ILE A 164 3.98 5.69 9.87
CA ILE A 164 5.28 6.12 10.43
C ILE A 164 5.44 7.64 10.27
N LEU A 165 5.10 8.18 9.10
CA LEU A 165 5.13 9.63 8.86
C LEU A 165 4.16 10.39 9.75
N GLY A 166 2.93 9.89 9.92
CA GLY A 166 1.93 10.48 10.81
C GLY A 166 2.41 10.55 12.26
N LEU A 167 2.99 9.44 12.77
CA LEU A 167 3.58 9.42 14.11
C LEU A 167 4.79 10.38 14.21
N ALA A 168 5.67 10.40 13.21
CA ALA A 168 6.78 11.33 13.18
C ALA A 168 6.32 12.80 13.15
N ALA A 169 5.24 13.12 12.45
CA ALA A 169 4.64 14.45 12.43
C ALA A 169 4.08 14.86 13.79
N VAL A 170 3.37 13.95 14.48
CA VAL A 170 2.87 14.18 15.84
C VAL A 170 4.03 14.41 16.82
N ASP A 171 5.10 13.62 16.73
CA ASP A 171 6.31 13.79 17.55
C ASP A 171 6.99 15.14 17.25
N ALA A 172 6.99 15.58 15.99
CA ALA A 172 7.50 16.89 15.58
C ALA A 172 6.71 18.03 16.24
N MET A 173 5.38 17.92 16.22
CA MET A 173 4.48 18.90 16.83
C MET A 173 4.65 18.97 18.35
N ARG A 174 5.06 17.86 18.98
CA ARG A 174 5.39 17.80 20.41
C ARG A 174 6.81 18.29 20.74
N GLY A 175 7.59 18.70 19.73
CA GLY A 175 8.96 19.16 19.87
C GLY A 175 9.97 18.05 20.18
N GLU A 176 9.59 16.79 19.93
CA GLU A 176 10.46 15.65 20.19
C GLU A 176 11.50 15.47 19.08
N ARG A 177 12.67 14.91 19.45
CA ARG A 177 13.74 14.67 18.47
C ARG A 177 13.41 13.43 17.64
N ILE A 178 13.02 13.66 16.39
CA ILE A 178 12.72 12.58 15.45
C ILE A 178 14.01 11.97 14.91
N ALA A 179 14.10 10.64 14.98
CA ALA A 179 15.18 9.92 14.34
C ALA A 179 15.04 10.02 12.81
N ARG A 180 16.13 10.39 12.12
CA ARG A 180 16.14 10.59 10.65
C ARG A 180 15.56 9.40 9.86
N PHE A 181 15.78 8.17 10.32
CA PHE A 181 15.25 6.97 9.66
C PHE A 181 13.72 6.94 9.61
N ARG A 182 13.02 7.50 10.62
CA ARG A 182 11.54 7.57 10.69
C ARG A 182 10.95 8.53 9.65
N ILE A 183 11.78 9.36 9.02
CA ILE A 183 11.38 10.26 7.93
C ILE A 183 11.78 9.65 6.58
N PHE A 184 13.02 9.19 6.44
CA PHE A 184 13.54 8.74 5.14
C PHE A 184 13.00 7.37 4.69
N ALA A 185 12.92 6.39 5.59
CA ALA A 185 12.43 5.05 5.25
C ALA A 185 11.01 5.09 4.66
N PRO A 186 10.00 5.71 5.30
CA PRO A 186 8.65 5.72 4.75
C PRO A 186 8.54 6.50 3.44
N LEU A 187 9.31 7.58 3.25
CA LEU A 187 9.35 8.30 1.96
C LEU A 187 9.87 7.41 0.83
N LEU A 188 10.88 6.58 1.10
CA LEU A 188 11.42 5.66 0.10
C LEU A 188 10.41 4.57 -0.26
N PHE A 189 9.68 4.03 0.74
CA PHE A 189 8.62 3.06 0.48
C PHE A 189 7.45 3.65 -0.33
N LEU A 190 7.04 4.90 -0.03
CA LEU A 190 5.99 5.60 -0.78
C LEU A 190 6.43 6.01 -2.20
N ALA A 191 7.72 6.24 -2.40
CA ALA A 191 8.26 6.56 -3.72
C ALA A 191 8.07 5.39 -4.70
N ILE A 192 8.17 4.14 -4.24
CA ILE A 192 8.04 2.95 -5.10
C ILE A 192 6.68 2.92 -5.83
N PRO A 193 5.51 2.86 -5.16
CA PRO A 193 4.22 2.83 -5.84
C PRO A 193 3.95 4.12 -6.61
N THR A 194 4.38 5.28 -6.09
CA THR A 194 4.21 6.57 -6.78
C THR A 194 4.95 6.57 -8.13
N VAL A 195 6.21 6.15 -8.15
CA VAL A 195 7.02 6.05 -9.36
C VAL A 195 6.44 5.01 -10.29
N SER A 196 6.10 3.81 -9.80
CA SER A 196 5.49 2.76 -10.63
C SER A 196 4.20 3.22 -11.31
N LEU A 197 3.27 3.81 -10.56
CA LEU A 197 2.00 4.32 -11.11
C LEU A 197 2.23 5.44 -12.10
N THR A 198 3.16 6.36 -11.81
CA THR A 198 3.44 7.49 -12.70
C THR A 198 4.11 7.00 -13.99
N ILE A 199 5.00 6.02 -13.93
CA ILE A 199 5.60 5.39 -15.11
C ILE A 199 4.51 4.74 -15.97
N VAL A 200 3.64 3.92 -15.38
CA VAL A 200 2.54 3.25 -16.10
C VAL A 200 1.60 4.27 -16.73
N ALA A 201 1.27 5.36 -16.01
CA ALA A 201 0.41 6.42 -16.55
C ALA A 201 1.10 7.27 -17.63
N SER A 202 2.43 7.25 -17.72
CA SER A 202 3.19 8.10 -18.64
C SER A 202 3.62 7.40 -19.92
N LEU A 203 3.68 6.07 -19.91
CA LEU A 203 4.04 5.25 -21.06
C LEU A 203 2.78 4.72 -21.74
N GLY A 204 2.75 4.77 -23.07
CA GLY A 204 1.67 4.19 -23.87
C GLY A 204 1.69 2.67 -23.89
N GLU A 205 1.08 2.07 -24.91
CA GLU A 205 1.12 0.61 -25.07
C GLU A 205 2.57 0.11 -25.22
N LEU A 206 3.08 -0.49 -24.16
CA LEU A 206 4.37 -1.16 -24.17
C LEU A 206 4.15 -2.59 -24.64
N GLU A 207 4.67 -2.96 -25.80
CA GLU A 207 4.68 -4.36 -26.22
C GLU A 207 5.36 -5.22 -25.16
N THR A 208 4.71 -6.30 -24.74
CA THR A 208 5.16 -7.21 -23.67
C THR A 208 6.39 -8.02 -24.11
N SER A 209 7.52 -7.35 -24.34
CA SER A 209 8.80 -7.94 -24.73
C SER A 209 9.79 -7.87 -23.57
N ARG A 210 10.85 -8.69 -23.61
CA ARG A 210 11.95 -8.62 -22.63
C ARG A 210 12.66 -7.24 -22.64
N ALA A 211 12.44 -6.42 -23.65
CA ALA A 211 12.99 -5.07 -23.76
C ALA A 211 12.19 -4.00 -23.00
N VAL A 212 11.02 -4.32 -22.43
CA VAL A 212 10.20 -3.34 -21.68
C VAL A 212 10.97 -2.68 -20.54
N VAL A 213 11.79 -3.45 -19.81
CA VAL A 213 12.62 -2.89 -18.72
C VAL A 213 13.64 -1.89 -19.28
N LEU A 214 14.24 -2.20 -20.43
CA LEU A 214 15.19 -1.31 -21.09
C LEU A 214 14.48 -0.05 -21.62
N GLN A 215 13.31 -0.19 -22.24
CA GLN A 215 12.48 0.93 -22.71
C GLN A 215 12.06 1.85 -21.56
N VAL A 216 11.66 1.30 -20.40
CA VAL A 216 11.36 2.07 -19.19
C VAL A 216 12.59 2.84 -18.70
N VAL A 217 13.77 2.21 -18.67
CA VAL A 217 15.02 2.88 -18.28
C VAL A 217 15.40 3.99 -19.27
N LEU A 218 15.27 3.75 -20.58
CA LEU A 218 15.51 4.75 -21.62
C LEU A 218 14.55 5.94 -21.49
N ALA A 219 13.27 5.69 -21.24
CA ALA A 219 12.26 6.71 -20.98
C ALA A 219 12.59 7.56 -19.74
N LEU A 220 13.03 6.92 -18.65
CA LEU A 220 13.48 7.63 -17.44
C LEU A 220 14.68 8.53 -17.71
N LEU A 221 15.61 8.08 -18.55
CA LEU A 221 16.83 8.81 -18.92
C LEU A 221 16.63 9.84 -20.04
N SER A 222 15.42 9.96 -20.61
CA SER A 222 15.12 10.78 -21.80
C SER A 222 15.92 10.36 -23.04
N ILE A 223 16.36 9.11 -23.11
CA ILE A 223 17.08 8.60 -24.27
C ILE A 223 16.03 8.17 -25.30
N PRO A 224 16.04 8.70 -26.53
CA PRO A 224 15.04 8.36 -27.54
C PRO A 224 15.02 6.84 -27.78
N GLY A 225 13.82 6.27 -27.87
CA GLY A 225 13.61 4.84 -28.09
C GLY A 225 12.20 4.55 -28.62
N GLU A 226 11.88 3.27 -28.79
CA GLU A 226 10.59 2.78 -29.29
C GLU A 226 9.53 2.77 -28.18
N TYR A 227 9.30 3.90 -27.52
CA TYR A 227 8.26 4.05 -26.49
C TYR A 227 7.47 5.32 -26.73
N GLU A 228 6.15 5.23 -26.58
CA GLU A 228 5.27 6.39 -26.68
C GLU A 228 5.11 7.05 -25.30
N ILE A 229 5.30 8.38 -25.26
CA ILE A 229 5.06 9.17 -24.05
C ILE A 229 3.66 9.76 -24.14
N VAL A 230 2.75 9.21 -23.34
CA VAL A 230 1.36 9.70 -23.24
C VAL A 230 1.28 10.89 -22.30
N TRP A 231 2.08 10.89 -21.21
CA TRP A 231 2.06 11.95 -20.20
C TRP A 231 3.47 12.44 -19.83
N GLY A 232 3.98 13.39 -20.62
CA GLY A 232 5.29 14.02 -20.41
C GLY A 232 5.52 14.62 -19.00
N PRO A 233 4.54 15.33 -18.40
CA PRO A 233 4.66 15.83 -17.03
C PRO A 233 4.88 14.73 -15.97
N GLY A 234 4.30 13.55 -16.14
CA GLY A 234 4.48 12.43 -15.23
C GLY A 234 5.94 11.96 -15.16
N LEU A 235 6.61 11.86 -16.32
CA LEU A 235 8.03 11.50 -16.37
C LEU A 235 8.92 12.52 -15.65
N TRP A 236 8.58 13.81 -15.70
CA TRP A 236 9.30 14.84 -14.93
C TRP A 236 9.13 14.67 -13.42
N ILE A 237 7.93 14.30 -12.95
CA ILE A 237 7.68 13.99 -11.54
C ILE A 237 8.54 12.80 -11.11
N VAL A 238 8.57 11.72 -11.90
CA VAL A 238 9.39 10.54 -11.61
C VAL A 238 10.87 10.90 -11.53
N ARG A 239 11.38 11.69 -12.49
CA ARG A 239 12.77 12.17 -12.48
C ARG A 239 13.05 13.03 -11.27
N GLY A 240 12.14 13.93 -10.89
CA GLY A 240 12.26 14.76 -9.70
C GLY A 240 12.36 13.91 -8.43
N ILE A 241 11.53 12.89 -8.29
CA ILE A 241 11.58 11.93 -7.17
C ILE A 241 12.90 11.16 -7.18
N ALA A 242 13.33 10.64 -8.33
CA ALA A 242 14.58 9.91 -8.46
C ALA A 242 15.80 10.78 -8.08
N LEU A 243 15.86 12.01 -8.59
CA LEU A 243 16.91 12.97 -8.25
C LEU A 243 16.90 13.34 -6.76
N ALA A 244 15.71 13.52 -6.16
CA ALA A 244 15.59 13.78 -4.73
C ALA A 244 16.12 12.60 -3.89
N LEU A 245 15.78 11.36 -4.27
CA LEU A 245 16.28 10.15 -3.59
C LEU A 245 17.80 10.01 -3.71
N ILE A 246 18.35 10.22 -4.90
CA ILE A 246 19.80 10.19 -5.14
C ILE A 246 20.50 11.29 -4.34
N GLY A 247 19.97 12.52 -4.38
CA GLY A 247 20.51 13.65 -3.64
C GLY A 247 20.53 13.41 -2.12
N VAL A 248 19.45 12.84 -1.58
CA VAL A 248 19.36 12.44 -0.18
C VAL A 248 20.39 11.35 0.16
N ALA A 249 20.56 10.35 -0.70
CA ALA A 249 21.53 9.27 -0.50
C ALA A 249 22.98 9.79 -0.50
N ILE A 250 23.32 10.67 -1.44
CA ILE A 250 24.64 11.32 -1.52
C ILE A 250 24.86 12.18 -0.27
N TRP A 251 23.89 13.01 0.10
CA TRP A 251 23.99 13.86 1.28
C TRP A 251 24.17 13.06 2.56
N ALA A 252 23.41 11.96 2.71
CA ALA A 252 23.55 11.06 3.85
C ALA A 252 24.97 10.46 3.93
N ARG A 253 25.56 10.07 2.79
CA ARG A 253 26.93 9.53 2.71
C ARG A 253 28.01 10.57 3.02
N VAL A 254 27.82 11.82 2.60
CA VAL A 254 28.73 12.93 2.91
C VAL A 254 28.64 13.30 4.40
N ALA A 255 27.43 13.37 4.94
CA ALA A 255 27.19 13.72 6.34
C ALA A 255 27.74 12.68 7.34
N THR A 256 27.76 11.39 6.98
CA THR A 256 28.39 10.33 7.79
C THR A 256 29.91 10.40 7.70
N SER A 257 30.46 10.63 6.50
CA SER A 257 31.90 10.78 6.27
C SER A 257 32.50 11.97 7.04
N ALA A 258 31.79 13.10 7.10
CA ALA A 258 32.23 14.31 7.82
C ALA A 258 32.23 14.17 9.36
N ARG A 259 31.47 13.22 9.92
CA ARG A 259 31.49 12.93 11.37
C ARG A 259 32.65 12.03 11.78
N SER A 260 33.10 11.15 10.89
CA SER A 260 34.24 10.26 11.13
C SER A 260 35.54 11.03 11.30
N THR A 261 35.78 12.03 10.45
CA THR A 261 36.99 12.88 10.51
C THR A 261 37.05 13.81 11.71
N ARG A 262 35.90 14.21 12.30
CA ARG A 262 35.87 15.11 13.47
C ARG A 262 36.19 14.41 14.80
N ASN A 263 35.98 13.09 14.91
CA ASN A 263 36.28 12.32 16.12
C ASN A 263 37.69 11.71 16.15
N GLY A 264 38.42 11.68 15.03
CA GLY A 264 39.81 11.21 14.97
C GLY A 264 40.86 12.22 15.45
N GLY A 265 40.47 13.44 15.85
CA GLY A 265 41.38 14.56 16.12
C GLY A 265 41.58 14.94 17.60
N ARG A 266 41.28 14.06 18.57
CA ARG A 266 41.68 14.31 19.97
C ARG A 266 43.03 13.63 20.25
N PRO A 267 44.17 14.35 20.24
CA PRO A 267 45.42 13.78 20.70
C PRO A 267 45.29 13.42 22.18
N HIS A 268 45.54 12.16 22.50
CA HIS A 268 45.76 11.69 23.86
C HIS A 268 46.93 12.48 24.46
N ARG A 269 46.65 13.55 25.20
CA ARG A 269 47.60 14.10 26.18
C ARG A 269 47.70 13.08 27.32
N ARG A 270 48.66 12.17 27.22
CA ARG A 270 49.17 11.43 28.37
C ARG A 270 49.97 12.43 29.22
N ARG A 271 49.54 12.59 30.47
CA ARG A 271 50.41 13.00 31.57
C ARG A 271 50.78 11.74 32.33
#